data_AF-A0A6V7U8G3-F1
#
_entry.id   AF-A0A6V7U8G3-F1
#
_cell.length_a   1.000
_cell.length_b   1.000
_cell.length_c   1.000
_cell.angle_alpha   90.00
_cell.angle_beta   90.00
_cell.angle_gamma   90.00
#
_symmetry.space_group_name_H-M   'P 1'
#
loop_
_entity.id
_entity.type
_entity.pdbx_description
1 polymer ?
#
loop_
_entity_poly.entity_id
_entity_poly.type
_entity_poly.pdbx_seq_one_letter_code
_entity_poly.pdbx_strand_id
1 'polypeptide(L)'
;MAERQIQYKHAGEDSETLLKGHIEQAMTIRKEKRDDVILKRHNIQIEDQNADASTSGAGGSGIPFYRANLQKIVEQAQSPDPEVRMWAVTQARKLLFI
;
A
#
# COMPACT_ATOMS: atom_id res chain seq x y z
N MET A 1 0.97 32.45 27.46
CA MET A 1 -0.16 32.14 28.37
C MET A 1 -1.47 31.87 27.65
N ALA A 2 -1.71 32.41 26.44
CA ALA A 2 -2.97 32.22 25.69
C ALA A 2 -3.23 30.77 25.22
N GLU A 3 -2.22 30.02 24.75
CA GLU A 3 -2.40 28.64 24.22
C GLU A 3 -3.06 27.66 25.19
N ARG A 4 -2.76 27.79 26.49
CA ARG A 4 -3.29 26.88 27.53
C ARG A 4 -4.76 27.14 27.85
N GLN A 5 -5.26 28.33 27.47
CA GLN A 5 -6.64 28.76 27.68
C GLN A 5 -7.58 28.16 26.62
N ILE A 6 -7.06 27.97 25.40
CA ILE A 6 -7.73 27.30 24.27
C ILE A 6 -7.92 25.79 24.55
N GLN A 7 -7.02 25.20 25.35
CA GLN A 7 -7.03 23.79 25.76
C GLN A 7 -7.93 23.49 26.97
N TYR A 8 -8.44 24.52 27.65
CA TYR A 8 -9.28 24.33 28.82
C TYR A 8 -10.74 24.16 28.38
N LYS A 9 -11.31 22.98 28.64
CA LYS A 9 -12.68 22.60 28.23
C LYS A 9 -12.84 22.73 26.70
N HIS A 10 -14.00 23.23 26.25
CA HIS A 10 -14.33 23.50 24.84
C HIS A 10 -14.06 24.95 24.43
N ALA A 11 -13.28 25.71 25.22
CA ALA A 11 -13.04 27.13 24.96
C ALA A 11 -12.26 27.41 23.66
N GLY A 12 -11.65 26.37 23.07
CA GLY A 12 -11.00 26.41 21.78
C GLY A 12 -11.78 25.76 20.63
N GLU A 13 -12.98 25.23 20.88
CA GLU A 13 -13.88 24.70 19.85
C GLU A 13 -14.70 25.85 19.22
N ASP A 14 -13.98 26.86 18.75
CA ASP A 14 -14.57 27.93 17.96
C ASP A 14 -14.89 27.44 16.54
N SER A 15 -15.78 28.15 15.83
CA SER A 15 -16.18 27.79 14.47
C SER A 15 -14.99 27.66 13.49
N GLU A 16 -13.92 28.42 13.73
CA GLU A 16 -12.70 28.38 12.95
C GLU A 16 -11.89 27.09 13.17
N THR A 17 -11.83 26.58 14.41
CA THR A 17 -11.11 25.33 14.72
C THR A 17 -11.89 24.10 14.24
N LEU A 18 -13.23 24.14 14.29
CA LEU A 18 -14.10 23.13 13.70
C LEU A 18 -13.96 23.08 12.18
N LEU A 19 -13.88 24.24 11.52
CA LEU A 19 -13.67 24.32 10.08
C LEU A 19 -12.28 23.79 9.67
N LYS A 20 -11.24 24.13 10.45
CA LYS A 20 -9.89 23.58 10.26
C LYS A 20 -9.87 22.05 10.41
N GLY A 21 -10.51 21.52 11.46
CA GLY A 21 -10.64 20.08 11.66
C GLY A 21 -11.38 19.37 10.52
N HIS A 22 -12.45 19.98 10.00
CA HIS A 22 -13.18 19.46 8.85
C HIS A 22 -12.32 19.40 7.57
N ILE A 23 -11.51 20.44 7.33
CA ILE A 23 -10.58 20.48 6.19
C ILE A 23 -9.48 19.42 6.33
N GLU A 24 -8.89 19.29 7.51
CA GLU A 24 -7.87 18.27 7.80
C GLU A 24 -8.43 16.85 7.57
N GLN A 25 -9.64 16.55 8.08
CA GLN A 25 -10.32 15.28 7.84
C GLN A 25 -10.58 15.04 6.35
N ALA A 26 -11.06 16.05 5.62
CA ALA A 26 -11.31 15.93 4.18
C ALA A 26 -10.03 15.65 3.38
N MET A 27 -8.89 16.23 3.79
CA MET A 27 -7.57 15.96 3.19
C MET A 27 -7.11 14.54 3.48
N THR A 28 -7.24 14.06 4.72
CA THR A 28 -6.91 12.68 5.11
C THR A 28 -7.73 11.68 4.31
N ILE A 29 -9.05 11.86 4.23
CA ILE A 29 -9.95 11.01 3.44
C ILE A 29 -9.54 11.00 1.96
N ARG A 30 -9.13 12.15 1.41
CA ARG A 30 -8.70 12.24 0.01
C ARG A 30 -7.37 11.53 -0.24
N LYS A 31 -6.47 11.56 0.74
CA LYS A 31 -5.20 10.84 0.70
C LYS A 31 -5.44 9.34 0.78
N GLU A 32 -6.17 8.86 1.79
CA GLU A 32 -6.54 7.45 1.94
C GLU A 32 -7.21 6.91 0.68
N LYS A 33 -8.21 7.62 0.14
CA LYS A 33 -8.87 7.21 -1.11
C LYS A 33 -7.91 7.15 -2.30
N ARG A 34 -6.87 7.99 -2.36
CA ARG A 34 -5.86 7.95 -3.42
C ARG A 34 -4.88 6.79 -3.21
N ASP A 35 -4.42 6.60 -1.98
CA ASP A 35 -3.48 5.56 -1.60
C ASP A 35 -4.11 4.18 -1.82
N ASP A 36 -5.36 3.99 -1.42
CA ASP A 36 -6.20 2.84 -1.77
C ASP A 36 -6.28 2.60 -3.28
N VAL A 37 -6.46 3.66 -4.06
CA VAL A 37 -6.56 3.57 -5.52
C VAL A 37 -5.22 3.17 -6.15
N ILE A 38 -4.09 3.61 -5.60
CA ILE A 38 -2.74 3.22 -6.06
C ILE A 38 -2.43 1.78 -5.66
N LEU A 39 -2.72 1.43 -4.40
CA LEU A 39 -2.54 0.11 -3.83
C LEU A 39 -3.29 -0.95 -4.64
N LYS A 40 -4.52 -0.65 -5.02
CA LYS A 40 -5.36 -1.53 -5.84
C LYS A 40 -4.86 -1.63 -7.29
N ARG A 41 -4.21 -0.60 -7.84
CA ARG A 41 -3.71 -0.59 -9.25
C ARG A 41 -2.42 -1.36 -9.42
N HIS A 42 -1.57 -1.25 -8.43
CA HIS A 42 -0.27 -1.88 -8.34
C HIS A 42 -0.47 -2.71 -7.06
N ASN A 43 -1.23 -3.83 -7.06
CA ASN A 43 -1.53 -4.86 -6.00
C ASN A 43 -0.37 -5.28 -5.06
N ILE A 44 0.59 -4.41 -4.77
CA ILE A 44 1.48 -4.67 -3.66
C ILE A 44 0.47 -4.72 -2.55
N GLN A 45 0.43 -5.85 -1.89
CA GLN A 45 -0.14 -5.88 -0.57
C GLN A 45 0.79 -4.98 0.24
N ILE A 46 0.47 -3.69 0.35
CA ILE A 46 1.07 -2.82 1.36
C ILE A 46 0.34 -3.32 2.59
N GLU A 47 0.90 -4.36 3.22
CA GLU A 47 0.53 -4.69 4.58
C GLU A 47 0.67 -3.39 5.38
N ASP A 48 -0.38 -3.08 6.13
CA ASP A 48 -0.60 -1.84 6.84
C ASP A 48 0.56 -1.61 7.83
N GLN A 49 1.66 -1.00 7.36
CA GLN A 49 2.79 -0.58 8.17
C GLN A 49 2.41 0.71 8.91
N ASN A 50 1.43 0.60 9.80
CA ASN A 50 1.20 1.59 10.85
C ASN A 50 2.26 1.47 11.97
N ALA A 51 3.52 1.26 11.58
CA ALA A 51 4.68 1.25 12.44
C ALA A 51 5.68 2.28 11.92
N ASP A 52 5.42 3.52 12.32
CA ASP A 52 6.38 4.60 12.37
C ASP A 52 6.79 5.26 11.05
N ALA A 53 6.72 6.59 11.07
CA ALA A 53 6.90 7.44 9.92
C ALA A 53 8.36 7.46 9.48
N SER A 54 8.67 6.92 8.29
CA SER A 54 9.72 7.46 7.42
C SER A 54 9.80 6.79 6.05
N THR A 55 9.45 7.58 5.02
CA THR A 55 10.01 7.59 3.65
C THR A 55 9.94 6.33 2.75
N SER A 56 9.19 6.49 1.63
CA SER A 56 9.40 5.91 0.27
C SER A 56 9.07 4.43 -0.01
N GLY A 57 8.21 4.15 -1.01
CA GLY A 57 8.13 2.84 -1.71
C GLY A 57 6.82 2.56 -2.47
N ALA A 58 6.89 2.23 -3.77
CA ALA A 58 5.78 2.08 -4.73
C ALA A 58 5.31 0.60 -4.94
N GLY A 59 4.11 0.39 -5.55
CA GLY A 59 3.16 -0.77 -5.56
C GLY A 59 3.44 -2.12 -6.32
N GLY A 60 2.43 -3.00 -6.63
CA GLY A 60 2.50 -4.26 -7.49
C GLY A 60 1.24 -5.13 -7.83
N SER A 61 0.51 -5.09 -8.98
CA SER A 61 -0.78 -5.84 -9.36
C SER A 61 -0.78 -7.39 -9.18
N GLY A 62 -1.91 -8.11 -9.41
CA GLY A 62 -1.99 -9.58 -9.17
C GLY A 62 -3.13 -10.32 -9.88
N ILE A 63 -2.80 -11.47 -10.48
CA ILE A 63 -3.61 -12.28 -11.41
C ILE A 63 -3.93 -13.68 -10.82
N PRO A 64 -5.09 -14.33 -11.08
CA PRO A 64 -5.40 -15.66 -10.57
C PRO A 64 -4.57 -16.75 -11.27
N PHE A 65 -3.61 -17.30 -10.54
CA PHE A 65 -2.65 -18.27 -11.03
C PHE A 65 -3.19 -19.71 -10.97
N TYR A 66 -3.25 -20.42 -12.10
CA TYR A 66 -3.60 -21.85 -12.16
C TYR A 66 -2.58 -22.67 -11.36
N ARG A 67 -3.03 -23.30 -10.26
CA ARG A 67 -2.17 -24.05 -9.33
C ARG A 67 -1.29 -25.12 -9.99
N ALA A 68 -1.79 -25.80 -11.03
CA ALA A 68 -1.02 -26.80 -11.79
C ALA A 68 0.12 -26.16 -12.61
N ASN A 69 -0.07 -24.94 -13.13
CA ASN A 69 0.98 -24.18 -13.80
C ASN A 69 1.97 -23.57 -12.81
N LEU A 70 1.52 -23.15 -11.62
CA LEU A 70 2.41 -22.73 -10.55
C LEU A 70 3.32 -23.86 -10.08
N GLN A 71 2.76 -25.05 -9.85
CA GLN A 71 3.55 -26.24 -9.50
C GLN A 71 4.54 -26.58 -10.60
N LYS A 72 4.13 -26.52 -11.87
CA LYS A 72 5.03 -26.71 -13.01
C LYS A 72 6.11 -25.63 -13.11
N ILE A 73 5.81 -24.35 -12.85
CA ILE A 73 6.80 -23.27 -12.80
C ILE A 73 7.78 -23.51 -11.64
N VAL A 74 7.30 -23.99 -10.50
CA VAL A 74 8.13 -24.35 -9.35
C VAL A 74 9.04 -25.54 -9.68
N GLU A 75 8.50 -26.57 -10.33
CA GLU A 75 9.26 -27.74 -10.79
C GLU A 75 10.31 -27.34 -11.83
N GLN A 76 9.96 -26.48 -12.79
CA GLN A 76 10.86 -25.99 -13.83
C GLN A 76 11.92 -25.03 -13.27
N ALA A 77 11.59 -24.27 -12.23
CA ALA A 77 12.55 -23.45 -11.50
C ALA A 77 13.58 -24.31 -10.74
N GLN A 78 13.23 -25.56 -10.39
CA GLN A 78 14.12 -26.53 -9.73
C GLN A 78 14.95 -27.38 -10.71
N SER A 79 14.77 -27.19 -12.02
CA SER A 79 15.53 -27.92 -13.04
C SER A 79 17.05 -27.62 -12.98
N PRO A 80 17.93 -28.62 -13.24
CA PRO A 80 19.37 -28.40 -13.33
C PRO A 80 19.76 -27.56 -14.56
N ASP A 81 18.92 -27.51 -15.59
CA ASP A 81 19.14 -26.72 -16.79
C ASP A 81 19.01 -25.20 -16.52
N PRO A 82 20.07 -24.41 -16.77
CA PRO A 82 20.06 -22.96 -16.59
C PRO A 82 18.98 -22.22 -17.40
N GLU A 83 18.69 -22.63 -18.64
CA GLU A 83 17.76 -21.88 -19.51
C GLU A 83 16.31 -22.06 -19.08
N VAL A 84 15.93 -23.29 -18.71
CA VAL A 84 14.59 -23.64 -18.23
C VAL A 84 14.29 -22.91 -16.92
N ARG A 85 15.27 -22.81 -16.04
CA ARG A 85 15.16 -22.09 -14.77
C ARG A 85 15.02 -20.58 -14.98
N MET A 86 15.79 -19.99 -15.89
CA MET A 86 15.67 -18.55 -16.20
C MET A 86 14.30 -18.20 -16.77
N TRP A 87 13.77 -19.07 -17.64
CA TRP A 87 12.42 -18.95 -18.17
C TRP A 87 11.36 -19.04 -17.07
N ALA A 88 11.43 -20.04 -16.19
CA ALA A 88 10.48 -20.23 -15.09
C ALA A 88 10.49 -19.07 -14.09
N VAL A 89 11.67 -18.56 -13.73
CA VAL A 89 11.81 -17.40 -12.83
C VAL A 89 11.31 -16.12 -13.49
N THR A 90 11.57 -15.92 -14.78
CA THR A 90 11.03 -14.77 -15.53
C THR A 90 9.51 -14.83 -15.62
N GLN A 91 8.96 -16.04 -15.75
CA GLN A 91 7.52 -16.23 -15.65
C GLN A 91 7.01 -15.89 -14.26
N ALA A 92 7.55 -16.48 -13.19
CA ALA A 92 7.16 -16.15 -11.81
C ALA A 92 7.28 -14.65 -11.49
N ARG A 93 8.33 -13.98 -11.98
CA ARG A 93 8.49 -12.53 -11.85
C ARG A 93 7.37 -11.77 -12.55
N LYS A 94 7.01 -12.16 -13.77
CA LYS A 94 5.86 -11.59 -14.48
C LYS A 94 4.54 -11.86 -13.77
N LEU A 95 4.46 -12.94 -12.99
CA LEU A 95 3.29 -13.24 -12.17
C LEU A 95 3.23 -12.36 -10.90
N LEU A 96 4.36 -12.00 -10.30
CA LEU A 96 4.37 -11.20 -9.05
C LEU A 96 4.46 -9.68 -9.25
N PHE A 97 4.95 -9.24 -10.42
CA PHE A 97 5.18 -7.83 -10.73
C PHE A 97 4.30 -7.27 -11.85
N ILE A 98 3.47 -8.11 -12.50
CA ILE A 98 2.18 -7.60 -12.96
C ILE A 98 1.42 -7.38 -11.69
#